data_AF-A0A0M2VIM9-F1
#
_entry.id   AF-A0A0M2VIM9-F1
#
_cell.length_a   1.000
_cell.length_b   1.000
_cell.length_c   1.000
_cell.angle_alpha   90.00
_cell.angle_beta   90.00
_cell.angle_gamma   90.00
#
_symmetry.space_group_name_H-M   'P 1'
#
loop_
_entity.id
_entity.type
_entity.pdbx_description
1 polymer ?
#
loop_
_entity_poly.entity_id
_entity_poly.type
_entity_poly.pdbx_seq_one_letter_code
_entity_poly.pdbx_strand_id
1 'polypeptide(L)' 'MKDVLFFNSMLTPKIITIVYWLLLFAVLVSGLGSIFTAYGSFWSGLGILVFGSIGVRIWCELLIVLFKIHENLKKLADSD' A
#
# COMPACT_ATOMS: atom_id res chain seq x y z
N MET A 1 2.58 25.95 -5.17
CA MET A 1 3.20 25.09 -4.15
C MET A 1 2.44 25.09 -2.80
N LYS A 2 1.11 25.29 -2.79
CA LYS A 2 0.30 25.18 -1.56
C LYS A 2 -0.98 24.33 -1.74
N ASP A 3 -1.34 23.99 -2.97
CA ASP A 3 -2.50 23.13 -3.25
C ASP A 3 -2.23 21.63 -3.25
N VAL A 4 -0.95 21.21 -3.18
CA VAL A 4 -0.59 19.79 -3.00
C VAL A 4 -0.90 19.30 -1.56
N LEU A 5 -1.28 20.23 -0.67
CA LEU A 5 -1.63 20.00 0.72
C LEU A 5 -3.14 20.13 0.98
N PHE A 6 -3.98 20.29 -0.06
CA PHE A 6 -5.43 20.09 0.06
C PHE A 6 -5.74 18.58 0.09
N PHE A 7 -5.26 17.99 1.18
CA PHE A 7 -5.49 16.64 1.67
C PHE A 7 -6.92 16.48 2.21
N ASN A 8 -7.93 17.02 1.50
CA ASN A 8 -9.18 17.39 2.17
C ASN A 8 -10.48 16.80 1.61
N SER A 9 -10.47 15.77 0.77
CA SER A 9 -11.67 14.90 0.62
C SER A 9 -11.59 13.77 -0.40
N MET A 10 -10.57 13.73 -1.29
CA MET A 10 -10.61 12.79 -2.42
C MET A 10 -9.26 12.13 -2.75
N LEU A 11 -8.17 12.59 -2.13
CA LEU A 11 -6.80 12.19 -2.47
C LEU A 11 -6.33 10.95 -1.70
N THR A 12 -6.79 10.78 -0.47
CA THR A 12 -6.30 9.75 0.43
C THR A 12 -6.49 8.33 -0.10
N PRO A 13 -7.69 7.91 -0.55
CA PRO A 13 -7.85 6.56 -1.10
C PRO A 13 -7.08 6.36 -2.41
N LYS A 14 -7.01 7.40 -3.27
CA LYS A 14 -6.36 7.35 -4.58
C LYS A 14 -4.84 7.27 -4.49
N ILE A 15 -4.24 7.98 -3.52
CA ILE A 15 -2.81 7.90 -3.20
C ILE A 15 -2.46 6.50 -2.68
N ILE A 16 -3.27 5.93 -1.79
CA ILE A 16 -3.01 4.58 -1.27
C ILE A 16 -3.10 3.54 -2.39
N THR A 17 -3.98 3.73 -3.39
CA THR A 17 -4.04 2.81 -4.55
C THR A 17 -2.77 2.86 -5.40
N ILE A 18 -2.18 4.05 -5.58
CA ILE A 18 -0.89 4.23 -6.27
C ILE A 18 0.23 3.57 -5.47
N VAL A 19 0.25 3.79 -4.16
CA VAL A 19 1.23 3.19 -3.24
C VAL A 19 1.10 1.67 -3.23
N TYR A 20 -0.12 1.11 -3.23
CA TYR A 20 -0.37 -0.33 -3.35
C TYR A 20 0.28 -0.93 -4.59
N TRP A 21 0.06 -0.32 -5.76
CA TRP A 21 0.65 -0.80 -7.01
C TRP A 21 2.18 -0.71 -6.98
N LEU A 22 2.73 0.34 -6.37
CA LEU A 22 4.18 0.52 -6.21
C LEU A 22 4.78 -0.53 -5.25
N LEU A 23 4.15 -0.80 -4.11
CA LEU A 23 4.60 -1.85 -3.18
C LEU A 23 4.48 -3.24 -3.82
N LEU A 24 3.43 -3.51 -4.57
CA LEU A 24 3.26 -4.78 -5.28
C LEU A 24 4.38 -4.95 -6.31
N PHE A 25 4.71 -3.89 -7.06
CA PHE A 25 5.85 -3.88 -7.97
C PHE A 25 7.18 -4.11 -7.23
N ALA A 26 7.38 -3.48 -6.06
CA ALA A 26 8.57 -3.68 -5.25
C ALA A 26 8.71 -5.13 -4.73
N VAL A 27 7.60 -5.76 -4.31
CA VAL A 27 7.56 -7.17 -3.91
C VAL A 27 7.86 -8.08 -5.10
N LEU A 28 7.32 -7.79 -6.28
CA LEU A 28 7.63 -8.50 -7.52
C LEU A 28 9.12 -8.43 -7.86
N VAL A 29 9.69 -7.23 -7.87
CA VAL A 29 11.11 -7.01 -8.19
C VAL A 29 12.02 -7.63 -7.14
N SER A 30 11.67 -7.52 -5.85
CA SER A 30 12.43 -8.13 -4.75
C SER A 30 12.35 -9.65 -4.78
N GLY A 31 11.17 -10.21 -5.05
CA GLY A 31 10.94 -11.64 -5.19
C GLY A 31 11.70 -12.22 -6.38
N LEU A 32 11.57 -11.64 -7.57
CA LEU A 32 12.36 -12.04 -8.74
C LEU A 32 13.86 -11.84 -8.51
N GLY A 33 14.27 -10.69 -7.96
CA GLY A 33 15.67 -10.39 -7.66
C GLY A 33 16.28 -11.44 -6.73
N SER A 34 15.53 -11.87 -5.71
CA SER A 34 15.97 -12.91 -4.78
C SER A 34 16.06 -14.32 -5.39
N ILE A 35 15.51 -14.55 -6.59
CA ILE A 35 15.70 -15.81 -7.34
C ILE A 35 16.96 -15.74 -8.21
N PHE A 36 17.31 -14.55 -8.69
CA PHE A 36 18.47 -14.32 -9.56
C PHE A 36 19.78 -13.98 -8.82
N THR A 37 19.73 -13.72 -7.51
CA THR A 37 20.94 -13.48 -6.70
C THR A 37 21.67 -14.78 -6.38
N ALA A 38 23.01 -14.75 -6.39
CA ALA A 38 23.86 -15.92 -6.16
C ALA A 38 23.70 -16.59 -4.78
N TYR A 39 23.13 -15.88 -3.81
CA TYR A 39 22.80 -16.37 -2.45
C TYR A 39 21.30 -16.65 -2.26
N GLY A 40 20.50 -16.40 -3.29
CA GLY A 40 19.05 -16.50 -3.27
C GLY A 40 18.59 -17.94 -3.46
N SER A 41 17.86 -18.47 -2.50
CA SER A 41 17.23 -19.78 -2.65
C SER A 41 15.90 -19.62 -3.40
N PHE A 42 15.59 -20.49 -4.36
CA PHE A 42 14.29 -20.47 -5.07
C PHE A 42 13.11 -20.44 -4.09
N TRP A 43 13.25 -21.13 -2.96
CA TRP A 43 12.29 -21.15 -1.87
C TRP A 43 12.15 -19.79 -1.15
N SER A 44 13.23 -19.03 -0.97
CA SER A 44 13.15 -17.71 -0.35
C SER A 44 12.43 -16.71 -1.24
N GLY A 45 12.68 -16.75 -2.56
CA GLY A 45 11.99 -15.87 -3.50
C GLY A 45 10.51 -16.19 -3.64
N LEU A 46 10.15 -17.48 -3.64
CA LEU A 46 8.75 -17.90 -3.62
C LEU A 46 8.05 -17.46 -2.32
N GLY A 47 8.73 -17.58 -1.18
CA GLY A 47 8.22 -17.09 0.11
C GLY A 47 7.96 -15.59 0.09
N ILE A 48 8.90 -14.78 -0.42
CA ILE A 48 8.76 -13.31 -0.53
C ILE A 48 7.61 -12.94 -1.48
N LEU A 49 7.45 -13.63 -2.61
CA LEU A 49 6.35 -13.34 -3.54
C LEU A 49 4.98 -13.66 -2.92
N VAL A 50 4.85 -14.81 -2.26
CA VAL A 50 3.57 -15.23 -1.66
C VAL A 50 3.25 -14.40 -0.42
N PHE A 51 4.12 -14.41 0.59
CA PHE A 51 3.88 -13.68 1.84
C PHE A 51 3.94 -12.16 1.65
N GLY A 52 4.82 -11.65 0.78
CA GLY A 52 4.91 -10.22 0.48
C GLY A 52 3.68 -9.70 -0.25
N SER A 53 3.14 -10.44 -1.23
CA SER A 53 1.92 -10.04 -1.94
C SER A 53 0.69 -10.03 -1.02
N ILE A 54 0.56 -11.08 -0.18
CA ILE A 54 -0.52 -11.17 0.81
C ILE A 54 -0.38 -10.05 1.85
N GLY A 55 0.82 -9.83 2.38
CA GLY A 55 1.10 -8.79 3.36
C GLY A 55 0.80 -7.38 2.82
N VAL A 56 1.25 -7.07 1.60
CA VAL A 56 0.95 -5.79 0.94
C VAL A 56 -0.54 -5.59 0.72
N ARG A 57 -1.29 -6.64 0.33
CA ARG A 57 -2.75 -6.56 0.20
C ARG A 57 -3.43 -6.25 1.52
N ILE A 58 -3.14 -7.02 2.57
CA ILE A 58 -3.74 -6.83 3.89
C ILE A 58 -3.42 -5.44 4.42
N TRP A 59 -2.15 -5.01 4.35
CA TRP A 59 -1.71 -3.71 4.86
C TRP A 59 -2.39 -2.56 4.10
N CYS A 60 -2.40 -2.61 2.76
CA CYS A 60 -3.03 -1.55 1.96
C CYS A 60 -4.54 -1.47 2.19
N GLU A 61 -5.24 -2.60 2.31
CA GLU A 61 -6.68 -2.62 2.56
C GLU A 61 -7.02 -2.03 3.94
N LEU A 62 -6.22 -2.36 4.97
CA LEU A 62 -6.37 -1.81 6.32
C LEU A 62 -6.11 -0.30 6.36
N LEU A 63 -5.11 0.20 5.61
CA LEU A 63 -4.87 1.64 5.47
C LEU A 63 -6.06 2.35 4.82
N ILE A 64 -6.59 1.81 3.71
CA ILE A 64 -7.77 2.38 3.04
C ILE A 64 -8.95 2.45 4.00
N VAL A 65 -9.22 1.38 4.76
CA VAL A 65 -10.31 1.35 5.75
C VAL A 65 -10.11 2.40 6.84
N LEU A 66 -8.92 2.52 7.41
CA LEU A 66 -8.61 3.51 8.45
C LEU A 66 -8.85 4.93 7.94
N PHE A 67 -8.37 5.25 6.75
CA PHE A 67 -8.56 6.58 6.16
C PHE A 67 -10.03 6.86 5.81
N LYS A 68 -10.77 5.84 5.37
CA LYS A 68 -12.21 5.95 5.17
C LYS A 68 -12.94 6.24 6.49
N ILE A 69 -12.55 5.62 7.59
CA ILE A 69 -13.09 5.93 8.93
C ILE A 69 -12.76 7.38 9.32
N HIS A 70 -11.54 7.83 9.09
CA HIS A 70 -11.12 9.21 9.38
C HIS A 70 -11.95 10.25 8.59
N GLU A 71 -12.21 10.01 7.30
CA GLU A 71 -13.08 10.87 6.49
C GLU A 71 -14.53 10.90 7.00
N ASN A 72 -15.06 9.75 7.43
CA ASN A 72 -16.42 9.68 7.99
C ASN A 72 -16.51 10.41 9.34
N LEU A 73 -15.50 10.25 10.23
CA LEU A 73 -15.44 10.97 11.50
C LEU A 73 -15.33 12.49 11.29
N LYS A 74 -14.51 12.93 10.31
CA LYS A 74 -14.39 14.34 9.96
C LYS A 74 -15.71 14.92 9.46
N LYS A 75 -16.45 14.17 8.64
CA LYS A 75 -17.80 14.57 8.19
C LYS A 75 -18.79 14.72 9.33
N LEU A 76 -18.72 13.86 10.35
CA LEU A 76 -19.60 13.94 11.52
C LEU A 76 -19.25 15.14 12.41
N ALA A 77 -17.96 15.49 12.53
CA ALA A 77 -17.51 16.62 13.35
C ALA A 77 -17.81 18.00 12.74
N ASP A 78 -17.88 18.12 11.41
CA ASP A 78 -18.22 19.37 10.69
C ASP A 78 -19.73 19.59 10.56
N SER A 79 -20.57 18.63 10.96
CA SER A 79 -22.03 18.70 10.90
C SER A 79 -22.72 19.21 12.19
N ASP A 80 -21.93 19.67 13.17
CA ASP A 80 -22.34 20.44 14.37
C ASP A 80 -21.72 21.85 14.31
#